data_AF-A0A3A1WQZ4-F1
#
_entry.id   AF-A0A3A1WQZ4-F1
#
_cell.length_a   1.000
_cell.length_b   1.000
_cell.length_c   1.000
_cell.angle_alpha   90.00
_cell.angle_beta   90.00
_cell.angle_gamma   90.00
#
_symmetry.space_group_name_H-M   'P 1'
#
loop_
_entity.id
_entity.type
_entity.pdbx_description
1 polymer ?
#
loop_
_entity_poly.entity_id
_entity_poly.type
_entity_poly.pdbx_seq_one_letter_code
_entity_poly.pdbx_strand_id
1 'polypeptide(L)' 'MMGSYYFSKQLADGATLCLAPLTNDQLACSGQEVADPSGYFLYERAGDGQASRVEILAQVFSQEGLDRLRQVFDLT' A
#
# COMPACT_ATOMS: atom_id res chain seq x y z
N MET A 1 -1.59 17.81 11.72
CA MET A 1 -0.89 16.52 11.72
C MET A 1 -1.49 15.68 10.60
N MET A 2 -0.81 15.54 9.46
CA MET A 2 -1.19 14.53 8.47
C MET A 2 -0.73 13.19 9.06
N GLY A 3 -1.63 12.52 9.78
CA GLY A 3 -1.40 11.13 10.16
C GLY A 3 -1.42 10.33 8.87
N SER A 4 -0.28 9.75 8.48
CA SER A 4 -0.24 8.79 7.38
C SER A 4 -1.23 7.69 7.70
N TYR A 5 -2.35 7.63 6.97
CA TYR A 5 -3.28 6.54 7.13
C TYR A 5 -2.61 5.27 6.62
N TYR A 6 -2.52 4.28 7.50
CA TYR A 6 -2.07 2.94 7.18
C TYR A 6 -3.26 2.02 7.45
N PHE A 7 -3.85 1.50 6.38
CA PHE A 7 -4.86 0.46 6.49
C PHE A 7 -4.31 -0.83 5.93
N SER A 8 -4.60 -1.96 6.57
CA SER A 8 -4.16 -3.25 6.04
C SER A 8 -5.12 -4.38 6.37
N LYS A 9 -4.95 -5.47 5.62
CA LYS A 9 -5.65 -6.73 5.83
C LYS A 9 -4.79 -7.89 5.38
N GLN A 10 -4.80 -8.97 6.15
CA GLN A 10 -4.14 -10.21 5.76
C GLN A 10 -5.00 -10.95 4.73
N LEU A 11 -4.37 -11.35 3.64
CA LEU A 11 -4.97 -12.15 2.58
C LEU A 11 -4.83 -13.64 2.91
N ALA A 12 -5.65 -14.47 2.26
CA ALA A 12 -5.71 -15.92 2.53
C ALA A 12 -4.42 -16.66 2.16
N ASP A 13 -3.63 -16.12 1.24
CA ASP A 13 -2.33 -16.66 0.81
C ASP A 13 -1.16 -16.24 1.72
N GLY A 14 -1.45 -15.51 2.80
CA GLY A 14 -0.46 -15.02 3.76
C GLY A 14 0.15 -13.67 3.41
N ALA A 15 -0.17 -13.08 2.25
CA ALA A 15 0.22 -11.70 1.93
C ALA A 15 -0.59 -10.70 2.77
N THR A 16 -0.13 -9.45 2.83
CA THR A 16 -0.85 -8.34 3.45
C THR A 16 -1.20 -7.32 2.38
N LEU A 17 -2.49 -7.07 2.17
CA LEU A 17 -2.95 -5.94 1.38
C LEU A 17 -2.83 -4.68 2.22
N CYS A 18 -2.14 -3.67 1.70
CA CYS A 18 -1.88 -2.41 2.35
C CYS A 18 -2.45 -1.26 1.52
N LEU A 19 -2.99 -0.26 2.21
CA LEU A 19 -3.40 1.02 1.64
C LEU A 19 -2.76 2.13 2.45
N ALA A 20 -1.66 2.67 1.94
CA ALA A 20 -0.81 3.63 2.64
C ALA A 20 0.10 4.41 1.68
N PRO A 21 0.68 5.54 2.12
CA PRO A 21 1.82 6.13 1.43
C PRO A 21 3.01 5.17 1.45
N LEU A 22 3.73 5.06 0.34
CA LEU A 22 4.96 4.25 0.27
C LEU A 22 6.18 5.08 0.67
N THR A 23 7.11 4.43 1.36
CA THR A 23 8.45 5.02 1.57
C THR A 23 9.33 4.77 0.34
N ASN A 24 10.40 5.57 0.19
CA ASN A 24 11.39 5.37 -0.87
C ASN A 24 11.99 3.95 -0.84
N ASP A 25 12.19 3.38 0.35
CA ASP A 25 12.69 2.01 0.50
C ASP A 25 11.70 0.98 -0.03
N GLN A 26 10.40 1.15 0.25
CA GLN A 26 9.37 0.24 -0.26
C GLN A 26 9.20 0.35 -1.79
N LEU A 27 9.31 1.55 -2.34
CA LEU A 27 9.34 1.77 -3.79
C LEU A 27 10.52 1.06 -4.43
N ALA A 28 11.72 1.18 -3.84
CA ALA A 28 12.91 0.48 -4.31
C ALA A 28 12.74 -1.05 -4.25
N CYS A 29 12.10 -1.57 -3.21
CA CYS A 29 11.77 -3.00 -3.09
C CYS A 29 10.72 -3.48 -4.09
N SER A 30 9.89 -2.60 -4.65
CA SER A 30 8.87 -2.98 -5.64
C SER A 30 9.44 -3.24 -7.02
N GLY A 31 10.59 -2.63 -7.35
CA GLY A 31 11.17 -2.66 -8.69
C GLY A 31 10.32 -1.98 -9.77
N GLN A 32 9.24 -1.28 -9.39
CA GLN A 32 8.36 -0.55 -10.30
C GLN A 32 8.78 0.91 -10.40
N GLU A 33 8.78 1.47 -11.61
CA GLU A 33 9.00 2.91 -11.81
C GLU A 33 7.71 3.68 -11.51
N VAL A 34 7.74 4.50 -10.46
CA VAL A 34 6.65 5.40 -10.07
C VAL A 34 7.07 6.83 -10.36
N ALA A 35 6.37 7.50 -11.28
CA ALA A 35 6.72 8.85 -11.73
C ALA A 35 6.50 9.93 -10.66
N ASP A 36 5.48 9.76 -9.81
CA ASP A 36 5.22 10.61 -8.65
C ASP A 36 4.94 9.73 -7.43
N PRO A 37 5.87 9.62 -6.45
CA PRO A 37 5.68 8.81 -5.25
C PRO A 37 4.71 9.45 -4.24
N SER A 38 4.12 10.60 -4.56
CA SER A 38 3.18 11.28 -3.68
C SER A 38 1.83 10.56 -3.62
N GLY A 39 1.18 10.64 -2.46
CA GLY A 39 -0.17 10.12 -2.25
C GLY A 39 -0.19 8.73 -1.63
N TYR A 40 -1.27 8.00 -1.88
CA TYR A 40 -1.50 6.69 -1.30
C TYR A 40 -1.38 5.61 -2.38
N PHE A 41 -0.99 4.41 -1.96
CA PHE A 41 -0.87 3.27 -2.85
C PHE A 41 -1.63 2.09 -2.25
N LEU A 42 -2.30 1.35 -3.12
CA LEU A 42 -2.77 0.01 -2.84
C LEU A 42 -1.67 -0.95 -3.29
N TYR A 43 -1.15 -1.74 -2.35
CA TYR A 43 -0.06 -2.66 -2.64
C TYR A 43 -0.15 -3.92 -1.78
N GLU A 44 0.39 -5.01 -2.30
CA GLU A 44 0.57 -6.25 -1.55
C GLU A 44 1.98 -6.31 -0.98
N ARG A 45 2.07 -6.84 0.23
CA ARG A 45 3.34 -7.16 0.88
C ARG A 45 3.37 -8.63 1.25
N ALA A 46 4.33 -9.36 0.70
CA ALA A 46 4.59 -10.75 1.07
C ALA A 46 5.91 -10.87 1.86
N GLY A 47 5.90 -11.66 2.93
CA GLY A 47 7.05 -11.84 3.83
C GLY A 47 7.18 -10.78 4.92
N ASP A 48 8.13 -10.99 5.84
CA ASP A 48 8.44 -10.12 6.97
C ASP A 48 9.87 -9.55 6.91
N GLY A 49 10.07 -8.39 7.53
CA GLY A 49 11.40 -7.76 7.65
C GLY A 49 12.03 -7.32 6.32
N GLN A 50 13.34 -7.53 6.18
CA GLN A 50 14.15 -7.07 5.04
C GLN A 50 13.90 -7.84 3.73
N ALA A 51 13.22 -8.99 3.78
CA ALA A 51 12.89 -9.79 2.60
C ALA A 51 11.47 -9.52 2.07
N SER A 52 10.77 -8.51 2.61
CA SER A 52 9.40 -8.22 2.21
C SER A 52 9.35 -7.77 0.75
N ARG A 53 8.64 -8.53 -0.09
CA ARG A 53 8.36 -8.13 -1.47
C ARG A 53 7.14 -7.20 -1.46
N VAL A 54 7.26 -6.07 -2.13
CA VAL A 54 6.17 -5.10 -2.33
C VAL A 54 5.72 -5.16 -3.78
N GLU A 55 4.41 -5.29 -4.00
CA GLU A 55 3.81 -5.24 -5.33
C GLU A 55 2.75 -4.14 -5.36
N ILE A 56 3.03 -3.06 -6.09
CA ILE A 56 2.09 -1.94 -6.21
C ILE A 56 1.02 -2.34 -7.20
N LEU A 57 -0.25 -2.26 -6.77
CA LEU A 57 -1.41 -2.58 -7.57
C LEU A 57 -2.03 -1.32 -8.18
N ALA A 58 -2.07 -0.23 -7.41
CA ALA A 58 -2.62 1.04 -7.85
C ALA A 58 -2.10 2.23 -7.03
N GLN A 59 -2.08 3.40 -7.65
CA GLN A 59 -1.91 4.69 -6.97
C GLN A 59 -3.28 5.37 -6.78
N VAL A 60 -3.48 5.98 -5.62
CA VAL A 60 -4.74 6.57 -5.17
C VAL A 60 -4.51 8.06 -4.87
N PHE A 61 -5.13 8.90 -5.70
CA PHE A 61 -4.91 10.35 -5.69
C PHE A 61 -5.99 11.15 -4.94
N SER A 62 -7.05 10.50 -4.44
CA SER A 62 -8.14 11.17 -3.73
C SER A 62 -8.45 10.52 -2.39
N GLN A 63 -8.84 11.35 -1.41
CA GLN A 63 -9.30 10.88 -0.10
C GLN A 63 -10.54 10.01 -0.22
N GLU A 64 -11.48 10.38 -1.10
CA GLU A 64 -12.68 9.58 -1.38
C GLU A 64 -12.31 8.18 -1.93
N GLY A 65 -11.33 8.11 -2.83
CA GLY A 65 -10.82 6.83 -3.34
C GLY A 65 -10.19 5.99 -2.24
N LEU A 66 -9.44 6.61 -1.34
CA LEU A 66 -8.85 5.96 -0.17
C LEU A 66 -9.95 5.33 0.71
N ASP A 67 -10.95 6.12 1.09
CA ASP A 67 -12.04 5.69 1.97
C ASP A 67 -12.88 4.61 1.30
N ARG A 68 -13.11 4.72 -0.02
CA ARG A 68 -13.84 3.71 -0.79
C ARG A 68 -13.09 2.38 -0.86
N LEU A 69 -11.79 2.40 -1.14
CA LEU A 69 -10.98 1.19 -1.20
C LEU A 69 -10.86 0.54 0.18
N ARG A 70 -10.68 1.34 1.23
CA ARG A 70 -10.71 0.85 2.62
C ARG A 70 -12.01 0.10 2.91
N GLN A 71 -13.17 0.64 2.53
CA GLN A 71 -14.47 0.01 2.73
C GLN A 71 -14.64 -1.26 1.89
N VAL A 72 -14.28 -1.21 0.60
CA VAL A 72 -14.44 -2.33 -0.33
C VAL A 72 -13.60 -3.53 0.08
N PHE A 73 -12.36 -3.28 0.51
CA PHE A 73 -11.44 -4.34 0.95
C PHE A 73 -11.53 -4.65 2.44
N ASP A 74 -12.34 -3.88 3.19
CA ASP A 74 -12.52 -4.03 4.64
C ASP A 74 -11.16 -3.97 5.37
N LEU A 75 -10.41 -2.89 5.09
CA LEU A 75 -9.09 -2.64 5.68
C LEU A 75 -9.24 -1.91 7.02
N THR A 76 -8.49 -2.37 8.02
CA THR A 76 -8.49 -1.82 9.38
C THR A 76 -7.35 -0.87 9.65
#